data_AF-A0A0D0DDZ6-F1
#
_entry.id   AF-A0A0D0DDZ6-F1
#
_cell.length_a   1.000
_cell.length_b   1.000
_cell.length_c   1.000
_cell.angle_alpha   90.00
_cell.angle_beta   90.00
_cell.angle_gamma   90.00
#
_symmetry.space_group_name_H-M   'P 1'
#
loop_
_entity.id
_entity.type
_entity.pdbx_description
1 polymer ?
#
loop_
_entity_poly.entity_id
_entity_poly.type
_entity_poly.pdbx_seq_one_letter_code
_entity_poly.pdbx_strand_id
1 'polypeptide(L)'
;SGANHSHIKVGHSWTAQAIMQETYKMEINEVIQERYGKRPGIKEALSVYQKVVQRVVNKLMQEERDEAKNTAVKWNLDCRPPNEVKA
;
A
#
# COMPACT_ATOMS: atom_id res chain seq x y z
N SER A 1 -19.66 14.34 -4.16
CA SER A 1 -19.12 13.16 -3.49
C SER A 1 -17.63 13.29 -3.33
N GLY A 2 -17.17 13.48 -2.09
CA GLY A 2 -15.76 13.65 -1.75
C GLY A 2 -15.02 12.33 -1.85
N ALA A 3 -14.14 12.23 -2.83
CA ALA A 3 -13.02 11.30 -2.77
C ALA A 3 -11.87 12.04 -2.10
N ASN A 4 -11.44 11.54 -0.94
CA ASN A 4 -10.27 12.03 -0.22
C ASN A 4 -8.99 11.70 -1.01
N HIS A 5 -8.77 12.39 -2.13
CA HIS A 5 -7.52 12.35 -2.90
C HIS A 5 -6.46 13.21 -2.19
N SER A 6 -6.16 12.86 -0.94
CA SER A 6 -5.22 13.65 -0.15
C SER A 6 -3.79 13.15 -0.39
N HIS A 7 -3.09 13.94 -1.19
CA HIS A 7 -1.65 14.16 -1.16
C HIS A 7 -0.74 12.96 -1.44
N ILE A 8 -0.62 12.60 -2.73
CA ILE A 8 0.65 12.04 -3.20
C ILE A 8 1.68 13.16 -3.07
N LYS A 9 2.54 13.08 -2.05
CA LYS A 9 3.71 13.94 -1.91
C LYS A 9 4.50 13.85 -3.22
N VAL A 10 4.71 14.98 -3.90
CA VAL A 10 5.57 15.06 -5.08
C VAL A 10 6.91 14.41 -4.73
N GLY A 11 7.24 13.28 -5.39
CA GLY A 11 8.45 12.50 -5.13
C GLY A 11 8.28 11.15 -4.42
N HIS A 12 7.08 10.76 -3.97
CA HIS A 12 6.85 9.40 -3.45
C HIS A 12 6.33 8.47 -4.55
N SER A 13 7.19 7.60 -5.07
CA SER A 13 6.80 6.57 -6.05
C SER A 13 6.06 5.42 -5.38
N TRP A 14 4.96 4.97 -5.96
CA TRP A 14 4.29 3.73 -5.58
C TRP A 14 5.23 2.55 -5.80
N THR A 15 5.40 1.71 -4.77
CA THR A 15 6.09 0.42 -4.89
C THR A 15 5.06 -0.70 -4.92
N ALA A 16 5.43 -1.85 -5.46
CA ALA A 16 4.57 -3.04 -5.42
C ALA A 16 4.18 -3.39 -3.97
N GLN A 17 5.10 -3.21 -3.02
CA GLN A 17 4.84 -3.43 -1.60
C GLN A 17 3.82 -2.42 -1.03
N ALA A 18 3.89 -1.15 -1.42
CA ALA A 18 2.90 -0.15 -1.00
C ALA A 18 1.50 -0.46 -1.54
N ILE A 19 1.43 -0.94 -2.79
CA ILE A 19 0.16 -1.37 -3.40
C ILE A 19 -0.40 -2.59 -2.68
N MET A 20 0.41 -3.63 -2.43
CA MET A 20 -0.03 -4.79 -1.65
C MET A 20 -0.52 -4.38 -0.25
N GLN A 21 0.19 -3.49 0.44
CA GLN A 21 -0.25 -3.04 1.77
C GLN A 21 -1.61 -2.37 1.71
N GLU A 22 -1.88 -1.56 0.68
CA GLU A 22 -3.18 -0.90 0.54
C GLU A 22 -4.27 -1.88 0.09
N THR A 23 -3.97 -2.79 -0.84
CA THR A 23 -4.90 -3.84 -1.30
C THR A 23 -5.33 -4.78 -0.18
N TYR A 24 -4.40 -5.26 0.64
CA TYR A 24 -4.67 -6.22 1.72
C TYR A 24 -4.87 -5.54 3.08
N LYS A 25 -5.06 -4.22 3.11
CA LYS A 25 -5.13 -3.42 4.35
C LYS A 25 -6.23 -3.90 5.31
N MET A 26 -7.38 -4.28 4.78
CA MET A 26 -8.50 -4.78 5.60
C MET A 26 -8.15 -6.12 6.24
N GLU A 27 -7.64 -7.07 5.46
CA GLU A 27 -7.19 -8.38 5.96
C GLU A 27 -6.07 -8.23 7.00
N ILE A 28 -5.09 -7.36 6.74
CA ILE A 28 -4.02 -7.08 7.69
C ILE A 28 -4.59 -6.55 9.02
N ASN A 29 -5.52 -5.60 8.97
CA ASN A 29 -6.14 -5.04 10.17
C ASN A 29 -7.00 -6.07 10.91
N GLU A 30 -7.74 -6.91 10.19
CA GLU A 30 -8.53 -8.00 10.75
C GLU A 30 -7.63 -9.01 11.48
N VAL A 31 -6.55 -9.47 10.84
CA VAL A 31 -5.58 -10.38 11.46
C VAL A 31 -4.93 -9.76 12.70
N ILE A 32 -4.65 -8.45 12.69
CA ILE A 32 -4.11 -7.75 13.86
C ILE A 32 -5.12 -7.73 15.00
N GLN A 33 -6.38 -7.42 14.70
CA GLN A 33 -7.44 -7.37 15.69
C GLN A 33 -7.73 -8.76 16.27
N GLU A 34 -7.90 -9.77 15.43
CA GLU A 34 -8.24 -11.14 15.85
C GLU A 34 -7.10 -11.81 16.63
N ARG A 35 -5.86 -11.72 16.14
CA ARG A 35 -4.73 -12.46 16.75
C ARG A 35 -4.07 -11.72 17.89
N TYR A 36 -4.10 -10.39 17.88
CA TYR A 36 -3.34 -9.58 18.83
C TYR A 36 -4.22 -8.66 19.68
N GLY A 37 -5.53 -8.57 19.41
CA GLY A 37 -6.45 -7.71 20.13
C GLY A 37 -6.12 -6.22 20.00
N LYS A 38 -5.28 -5.84 19.02
CA LYS A 38 -4.82 -4.47 18.86
C LYS A 38 -5.70 -3.74 17.85
N ARG A 39 -6.11 -2.52 18.21
CA ARG A 39 -6.86 -1.65 17.30
C ARG A 39 -5.89 -0.92 16.36
N PRO A 40 -6.27 -0.67 15.09
CA PRO A 40 -5.48 0.14 14.18
C PRO A 40 -5.27 1.55 14.76
N GLY A 41 -4.09 2.14 14.51
CA GLY A 41 -3.75 3.51 14.93
C GLY A 41 -3.02 3.63 16.28
N ILE A 42 -2.79 2.54 17.01
CA ILE A 42 -2.00 2.55 18.26
C ILE A 42 -0.53 2.22 17.93
N LYS A 43 0.45 2.86 18.59
CA LYS A 43 1.90 2.60 18.37
C LYS A 43 2.27 1.12 18.44
N GLU A 44 1.69 0.38 19.39
CA GLU A 44 1.92 -1.07 19.52
C GLU A 44 1.38 -1.88 18.33
N ALA A 45 0.33 -1.41 17.67
CA ALA A 45 -0.19 -2.05 16.47
C ALA A 45 0.78 -1.92 15.29
N LEU A 46 1.69 -0.94 15.28
CA LEU A 46 2.61 -0.72 14.17
C LEU A 46 3.66 -1.83 14.03
N SER A 47 4.22 -2.32 15.13
CA SER A 47 5.20 -3.41 15.10
C SER A 47 4.55 -4.74 14.73
N VAL A 48 3.32 -4.97 15.18
CA VAL A 48 2.49 -6.11 14.77
C VAL A 48 2.11 -6.00 13.30
N TYR A 49 1.76 -4.79 12.83
CA TYR A 49 1.40 -4.51 11.45
C TYR A 49 2.50 -4.92 10.48
N GLN A 50 3.75 -4.51 10.74
CA GLN A 50 4.89 -4.90 9.89
C GLN A 50 5.07 -6.43 9.82
N LYS A 51 4.89 -7.14 10.94
CA LYS A 51 4.97 -8.62 10.96
C LYS A 51 3.84 -9.28 10.17
N VAL A 52 2.61 -8.76 10.29
CA VAL A 52 1.45 -9.28 9.56
C VAL A 52 1.57 -8.99 8.07
N VAL A 53 1.99 -7.78 7.68
CA VAL A 53 2.30 -7.42 6.29
C VAL A 53 3.31 -8.39 5.70
N GLN A 54 4.43 -8.63 6.37
CA GLN A 54 5.43 -9.59 5.89
C GLN A 54 4.84 -10.99 5.73
N ARG A 55 4.00 -11.44 6.67
CA ARG A 55 3.37 -12.76 6.60
C ARG A 55 2.38 -12.88 5.44
N VAL A 56 1.57 -11.86 5.20
CA VAL A 56 0.60 -11.82 4.09
C VAL A 56 1.36 -11.75 2.77
N VAL A 57 2.26 -10.78 2.61
CA VAL A 57 3.07 -10.58 1.39
C VAL A 57 3.92 -11.81 1.05
N ASN A 58 4.48 -12.50 2.06
CA ASN A 58 5.26 -13.71 1.82
C ASN A 58 4.42 -14.89 1.31
N LYS A 59 3.12 -14.91 1.61
CA LYS A 59 2.18 -15.94 1.14
C LYS A 59 1.62 -15.65 -0.24
N LEU A 60 1.67 -14.41 -0.71
CA LEU A 60 1.16 -14.03 -2.03
C LEU A 60 1.91 -14.77 -3.13
N MET A 61 1.15 -15.21 -4.14
CA MET A 61 1.68 -15.89 -5.31
C MET A 61 2.48 -14.92 -6.18
N GLN A 62 3.38 -15.46 -7.01
CA GLN A 62 4.22 -14.67 -7.91
C GLN A 62 3.37 -13.78 -8.85
N GLU A 63 2.20 -14.27 -9.27
CA GLU A 63 1.23 -13.55 -10.10
C GLU A 63 0.71 -12.27 -9.42
N GLU A 64 0.24 -12.36 -8.17
CA GLU A 64 -0.22 -11.20 -7.39
C GLU A 64 0.91 -10.17 -7.19
N ARG A 65 2.15 -10.66 -7.08
CA ARG A 65 3.33 -9.79 -6.99
C ARG A 65 3.60 -9.04 -8.28
N ASP A 66 3.44 -9.70 -9.42
CA ASP A 66 3.68 -9.09 -10.72
C ASP A 66 2.53 -8.14 -11.11
N GLU A 67 1.29 -8.42 -10.72
CA GLU A 67 0.17 -7.48 -10.84
C GLU A 67 0.40 -6.20 -10.02
N ALA A 68 0.84 -6.34 -8.77
CA ALA A 68 1.17 -5.19 -7.93
C ALA A 68 2.33 -4.35 -8.52
N LYS A 69 3.32 -4.98 -9.15
CA LYS A 69 4.39 -4.25 -9.86
C LYS A 69 3.85 -3.50 -11.08
N ASN A 70 3.02 -4.14 -11.90
CA ASN A 70 2.40 -3.50 -13.06
C ASN A 70 1.53 -2.31 -12.65
N THR A 71 0.78 -2.47 -11.55
CA THR A 71 -0.03 -1.40 -10.98
C THR A 71 0.85 -0.24 -10.47
N ALA A 72 1.98 -0.53 -9.82
CA ALA A 72 2.94 0.49 -9.40
C ALA A 72 3.50 1.28 -10.57
N VAL A 73 3.89 0.58 -11.65
CA VAL A 73 4.37 1.23 -12.88
C VAL A 73 3.29 2.13 -13.45
N LYS A 74 2.06 1.64 -13.61
CA LYS A 74 0.94 2.42 -14.13
C LYS A 74 0.65 3.66 -13.29
N TRP A 75 0.53 3.50 -11.97
CA TRP A 75 0.22 4.62 -11.08
C TRP A 75 1.35 5.65 -11.02
N ASN A 76 2.61 5.22 -11.10
CA ASN A 76 3.74 6.16 -11.18
C ASN A 76 3.78 6.93 -12.50
N LEU A 77 3.34 6.32 -13.60
CA LEU A 77 3.18 7.00 -14.89
C LEU A 77 2.04 8.01 -14.85
N ASP A 78 0.88 7.61 -14.31
CA ASP A 78 -0.32 8.45 -14.20
C ASP A 78 -0.13 9.62 -13.22
N CYS A 79 0.63 9.41 -12.14
CA CYS A 79 0.91 10.44 -11.13
C CYS A 79 2.11 11.33 -11.48
N ARG A 80 2.80 11.08 -12.61
CA ARG A 80 3.86 11.96 -13.07
C ARG A 80 3.19 13.29 -13.47
N PRO A 81 3.71 14.44 -13.00
CA PRO A 81 3.22 15.73 -13.49
C PRO A 81 3.24 15.71 -15.03
N PRO A 82 2.21 16.25 -15.72
CA PRO A 82 2.31 16.47 -17.15
C PRO A 82 3.61 17.23 -17.34
N ASN A 83 4.55 16.62 -18.06
CA ASN A 83 5.86 17.20 -18.27
C ASN A 83 5.62 18.62 -18.76
N GLU A 84 5.95 19.63 -17.96
CA GLU A 84 5.79 21.03 -18.37
C GLU A 84 6.53 21.15 -19.68
N VAL A 85 5.75 21.37 -20.75
CA VAL A 85 6.26 21.66 -22.08
C VAL A 85 7.10 22.91 -21.88
N LYS A 86 8.42 22.75 -21.86
CA LYS A 86 9.34 23.88 -21.80
C LYS A 86 9.05 24.74 -23.03
N ALA A 87 8.48 25.92 -22.79
CA ALA A 87 8.38 27.00 -23.77
C ALA A 87 9.78 27.54 -24.10
#